data_AF-A0AAX4IG65-F1
#
_entry.id   AF-A0AAX4IG65-F1
#
_cell.length_a   1.000
_cell.length_b   1.000
_cell.length_c   1.000
_cell.angle_alpha   90.00
_cell.angle_beta   90.00
_cell.angle_gamma   90.00
#
_symmetry.space_group_name_H-M   'P 1'
#
loop_
_entity.id
_entity.type
_entity.pdbx_description
1 polymer ?
#
loop_
_entity_poly.entity_id
_entity_poly.type
_entity_poly.pdbx_seq_one_letter_code
_entity_poly.pdbx_strand_id
1 'polypeptide(L)'
;MQLSALIFSAGLMACGSVLGAPGAVAGRSPVAESIANATALGVDVYGQIPADAVRVSDGSHTAEPGSQAWAWIRAQIDLPNTLETRNEIENRAALEKRQAANIGIGMFSQDWCKSHFDTGQGKAAWFDNAGYNIHHISHDNMFSVGISYRGLRSNEQLDFSKFANNDLCGNTSSPLDKTPRLINCFHLFQR
;
A
#
# COMPACT_ATOMS: atom_id res chain seq x y z
N MET A 1 -2.09 -63.76 65.39
CA MET A 1 -1.90 -64.74 64.30
C MET A 1 -1.29 -63.97 63.13
N GLN A 2 0.01 -64.09 62.84
CA GLN A 2 0.61 -65.12 61.94
C GLN A 2 -0.11 -65.10 60.57
N LEU A 3 0.49 -65.00 59.39
CA LEU A 3 1.83 -65.26 58.81
C LEU A 3 1.85 -64.48 57.47
N SER A 4 2.92 -63.77 57.08
CA SER A 4 4.00 -64.21 56.16
C SER A 4 3.61 -65.23 55.05
N ALA A 5 3.63 -64.78 53.78
CA ALA A 5 4.04 -65.52 52.57
C ALA A 5 4.01 -64.54 51.38
N LEU A 6 5.15 -64.03 50.89
CA LEU A 6 6.09 -64.63 49.91
C LEU A 6 5.60 -64.61 48.44
N ILE A 7 6.26 -63.72 47.68
CA ILE A 7 6.88 -63.94 46.35
C ILE A 7 5.96 -64.24 45.16
N PHE A 8 6.01 -63.37 44.12
CA PHE A 8 6.65 -63.68 42.84
C PHE A 8 6.72 -62.43 41.94
N SER A 9 7.95 -62.09 41.55
CA SER A 9 8.25 -61.15 40.47
C SER A 9 7.72 -61.68 39.14
N ALA A 10 7.01 -60.85 38.40
CA ALA A 10 6.90 -60.93 36.95
C ALA A 10 7.08 -59.51 36.41
N GLY A 11 8.22 -59.28 35.75
CA GLY A 11 8.49 -58.02 35.08
C GLY A 11 7.52 -57.82 33.92
N LEU A 12 6.98 -56.60 33.83
CA LEU A 12 6.47 -56.07 32.58
C LEU A 12 6.92 -54.61 32.51
N MET A 13 8.00 -54.38 31.75
CA MET A 13 8.27 -53.06 31.19
C MET A 13 7.09 -52.71 30.28
N ALA A 14 6.32 -51.71 30.67
CA ALA A 14 5.45 -50.97 29.78
C ALA A 14 5.78 -49.50 29.95
N CYS A 15 6.54 -48.96 28.99
CA CYS A 15 6.70 -47.55 28.75
C CYS A 15 5.31 -46.94 28.51
N GLY A 16 4.70 -46.41 29.57
CA GLY A 16 3.59 -45.47 29.45
C GLY A 16 4.17 -44.10 29.15
N SER A 17 4.66 -43.90 27.93
CA SER A 17 4.96 -42.58 27.41
C SER A 17 3.66 -41.79 27.45
N VAL A 18 3.52 -40.92 28.46
CA VAL A 18 2.58 -39.82 28.37
C VAL A 18 2.96 -39.11 27.09
N LEU A 19 2.07 -39.18 26.10
CA LEU A 19 2.04 -38.27 24.96
C LEU A 19 1.82 -36.87 25.53
N GLY A 20 2.89 -36.31 26.11
CA GLY A 20 3.13 -34.89 26.08
C GLY A 20 3.26 -34.59 24.60
N ALA A 21 2.14 -34.23 23.98
CA ALA A 21 2.15 -33.52 22.74
C ALA A 21 3.28 -32.50 22.83
N PRO A 22 4.27 -32.49 21.92
CA PRO A 22 5.10 -31.32 21.81
C PRO A 22 4.10 -30.22 21.54
N GLY A 23 3.91 -29.34 22.54
CA GLY A 23 3.14 -28.13 22.36
C GLY A 23 3.63 -27.56 21.04
N ALA A 24 2.70 -27.38 20.12
CA ALA A 24 2.95 -26.65 18.90
C ALA A 24 3.47 -25.29 19.36
N VAL A 25 4.79 -25.18 19.48
CA VAL A 25 5.47 -23.90 19.44
C VAL A 25 5.15 -23.46 18.03
N ALA A 26 4.10 -22.64 17.91
CA ALA A 26 3.86 -21.86 16.73
C ALA A 26 5.22 -21.24 16.40
N GLY A 27 5.86 -21.77 15.36
CA GLY A 27 7.18 -21.33 14.95
C GLY A 27 7.04 -19.87 14.61
N ARG A 28 7.50 -18.98 15.51
CA ARG A 28 7.89 -17.65 15.11
C ARG A 28 8.95 -17.90 14.04
N SER A 29 8.60 -17.62 12.78
CA SER A 29 9.60 -17.51 11.73
C SER A 29 10.73 -16.67 12.30
N PRO A 30 12.00 -17.14 12.32
CA PRO A 30 13.09 -16.33 12.83
C PRO A 30 13.11 -15.08 11.97
N VAL A 31 12.69 -13.94 12.54
CA VAL A 31 12.82 -12.66 11.88
C VAL A 31 14.30 -12.52 11.56
N ALA A 32 14.63 -12.46 10.27
CA ALA A 32 16.02 -12.39 9.85
C ALA A 32 16.70 -11.21 10.54
N GLU A 33 17.96 -11.41 10.93
CA GLU A 33 18.74 -10.41 11.67
C GLU A 33 18.77 -9.06 10.94
N SER A 34 18.75 -9.07 9.60
CA SER A 34 18.64 -7.89 8.75
C SER A 34 17.36 -7.10 8.98
N ILE A 35 16.21 -7.76 9.12
CA ILE A 35 14.91 -7.13 9.39
C ILE A 35 14.91 -6.53 10.81
N ALA A 36 15.44 -7.25 11.79
CA ALA A 36 15.53 -6.77 13.16
C ALA A 36 16.47 -5.55 13.27
N ASN A 37 17.62 -5.59 12.58
CA ASN A 37 18.59 -4.50 12.55
C ASN A 37 18.03 -3.27 11.83
N ALA A 38 17.35 -3.46 10.69
CA ALA A 38 16.67 -2.36 9.99
C ALA A 38 15.58 -1.72 10.86
N THR A 39 14.75 -2.52 11.52
CA THR A 39 13.72 -2.02 12.44
C THR A 39 14.34 -1.24 13.61
N ALA A 40 15.47 -1.70 14.16
CA ALA A 40 16.17 -1.00 15.23
C ALA A 40 16.74 0.36 14.80
N LEU A 41 17.06 0.52 13.51
CA LEU A 41 17.46 1.79 12.89
C LEU A 41 16.28 2.70 12.51
N GLY A 42 15.04 2.29 12.84
CA GLY A 42 13.83 3.03 12.50
C GLY A 42 13.42 2.93 11.03
N VAL A 43 13.98 1.96 10.29
CA VAL A 43 13.69 1.75 8.87
C VAL A 43 12.43 0.91 8.73
N ASP A 44 11.45 1.42 7.96
CA ASP A 44 10.29 0.64 7.56
C ASP A 44 10.66 -0.34 6.43
N VAL A 45 10.87 -1.60 6.79
CA VAL A 45 11.21 -2.67 5.84
C VAL A 45 10.07 -3.01 4.88
N TYR A 46 8.84 -2.59 5.15
CA TYR A 46 7.71 -2.78 4.23
C TYR A 46 7.39 -1.51 3.42
N GLY A 47 8.04 -0.40 3.75
CA GLY A 47 7.87 0.90 3.10
C GLY A 47 8.81 1.12 1.91
N GLN A 48 8.88 2.36 1.43
CA GLN A 48 9.77 2.75 0.33
C GLN A 48 11.25 2.69 0.73
N ILE A 49 12.13 2.58 -0.26
CA ILE A 49 13.57 2.68 -0.03
C ILE A 49 13.91 4.05 0.62
N PRO A 50 14.72 4.07 1.69
CA PRO A 50 15.14 5.30 2.33
C PRO A 50 15.86 6.28 1.37
N ALA A 51 15.76 7.58 1.68
CA ALA A 51 16.21 8.67 0.80
C ALA A 51 17.75 8.78 0.66
N ASP A 52 18.52 8.11 1.52
CA ASP A 52 19.98 8.03 1.45
C ASP A 52 20.48 7.00 0.43
N ALA A 53 19.58 6.34 -0.31
CA ALA A 53 19.90 5.50 -1.44
C ALA A 53 20.38 6.31 -2.66
N VAL A 54 21.44 5.83 -3.32
CA VAL A 54 21.97 6.38 -4.56
C VAL A 54 21.44 5.58 -5.74
N ARG A 55 20.78 6.25 -6.69
CA ARG A 55 20.26 5.61 -7.90
C ARG A 55 21.38 5.43 -8.92
N VAL A 56 21.55 4.21 -9.43
CA VAL A 56 22.50 3.87 -10.49
C VAL A 56 21.83 3.93 -11.87
N SER A 57 22.65 3.96 -12.92
CA SER A 57 22.21 4.25 -14.31
C SER A 57 21.19 3.27 -14.90
N ASP A 58 21.11 2.06 -14.36
CA ASP A 58 20.15 1.02 -14.72
C ASP A 58 18.79 1.15 -14.01
N GLY A 59 18.64 2.16 -13.14
CA GLY A 59 17.43 2.38 -12.34
C GLY A 59 17.42 1.62 -11.02
N SER A 60 18.46 0.81 -10.73
CA SER A 60 18.69 0.17 -9.44
C SER A 60 19.12 1.20 -8.38
N HIS A 61 19.11 0.79 -7.11
CA HIS A 61 19.58 1.62 -5.99
C HIS A 61 20.75 0.92 -5.29
N THR A 62 21.74 1.71 -4.87
CA THR A 62 22.87 1.30 -4.04
C THR A 62 22.94 2.16 -2.79
N ALA A 63 23.60 1.68 -1.75
CA ALA A 63 23.74 2.39 -0.49
C ALA A 63 25.06 2.02 0.21
N GLU A 64 25.59 2.92 1.02
CA GLU A 64 26.83 2.67 1.77
C GLU A 64 26.56 1.80 3.01
N PRO A 65 27.45 0.86 3.37
CA PRO A 65 27.31 0.08 4.60
C PRO A 65 27.11 0.97 5.84
N GLY A 66 26.06 0.69 6.62
CA GLY A 66 25.71 1.44 7.82
C GLY A 66 24.69 2.56 7.60
N SER A 67 24.30 2.84 6.35
CA SER A 67 23.19 3.73 6.01
C SER A 67 21.82 3.07 6.24
N GLN A 68 20.75 3.87 6.28
CA GLN A 68 19.38 3.36 6.43
C GLN A 68 18.95 2.60 5.17
N ALA A 69 19.25 3.13 3.98
CA ALA A 69 19.00 2.43 2.72
C ALA A 69 19.76 1.09 2.64
N TRP A 70 20.98 1.00 3.17
CA TRP A 70 21.71 -0.26 3.21
C TRP A 70 21.02 -1.30 4.09
N ALA A 71 20.56 -0.89 5.28
CA ALA A 71 19.80 -1.76 6.16
C ALA A 71 18.47 -2.21 5.51
N TRP A 72 17.79 -1.31 4.81
CA TRP A 72 16.58 -1.62 4.05
C TRP A 72 16.82 -2.65 2.94
N ILE A 73 17.82 -2.44 2.08
CA ILE A 73 18.17 -3.35 0.97
C ILE A 73 18.49 -4.75 1.51
N ARG A 74 19.22 -4.83 2.63
CA ARG A 74 19.53 -6.10 3.29
C ARG A 74 18.28 -6.78 3.84
N ALA A 75 17.38 -6.02 4.46
CA ALA A 75 16.12 -6.56 4.95
C ALA A 75 15.22 -7.08 3.82
N GLN A 76 15.21 -6.43 2.64
CA GLN A 76 14.43 -6.88 1.49
C GLN A 76 14.83 -8.28 0.99
N ILE A 77 16.12 -8.62 1.04
CA ILE A 77 16.64 -9.92 0.61
C ILE A 77 16.07 -11.04 1.48
N ASP A 78 15.92 -10.76 2.77
CA ASP A 78 15.48 -11.74 3.76
C ASP A 78 13.96 -11.71 4.01
N LEU A 79 13.22 -10.80 3.37
CA LEU A 79 11.77 -10.80 3.43
C LEU A 79 11.23 -12.06 2.74
N PRO A 80 10.34 -12.82 3.40
CA PRO A 80 9.76 -13.99 2.79
C PRO A 80 8.89 -13.56 1.61
N ASN A 81 9.15 -14.13 0.42
CA ASN A 81 8.35 -13.86 -0.78
C ASN A 81 7.00 -14.62 -0.75
N THR A 82 6.24 -14.45 0.33
CA THR A 82 4.91 -15.04 0.50
C THR A 82 3.83 -14.10 -0.05
N LEU A 83 2.63 -14.61 -0.24
CA LEU A 83 1.48 -13.79 -0.62
C LEU A 83 1.12 -12.78 0.47
N GLU A 84 1.25 -13.16 1.76
CA GLU A 84 0.99 -12.27 2.89
C GLU A 84 1.95 -11.08 2.92
N THR A 85 3.24 -11.30 2.73
CA THR A 85 4.24 -10.21 2.73
C THR A 85 4.01 -9.26 1.56
N ARG A 86 3.68 -9.78 0.37
CA ARG A 86 3.31 -8.95 -0.78
C ARG A 86 2.03 -8.14 -0.51
N ASN A 87 1.01 -8.78 0.05
CA ASN A 87 -0.21 -8.09 0.43
C ASN A 87 0.03 -7.03 1.52
N GLU A 88 0.95 -7.24 2.46
CA GLU A 88 1.26 -6.24 3.49
C GLU A 88 2.00 -5.02 2.91
N ILE A 89 2.95 -5.24 2.01
CA ILE A 89 3.62 -4.17 1.25
C ILE A 89 2.58 -3.39 0.44
N GLU A 90 1.72 -4.10 -0.30
CA GLU A 90 0.67 -3.48 -1.10
C GLU A 90 -0.38 -2.75 -0.24
N ASN A 91 -0.79 -3.32 0.89
CA ASN A 91 -1.77 -2.72 1.79
C ASN A 91 -1.20 -1.50 2.52
N ARG A 92 0.07 -1.50 2.92
CA ARG A 92 0.72 -0.32 3.51
C ARG A 92 0.91 0.77 2.47
N ALA A 93 1.40 0.42 1.29
CA ALA A 93 1.45 1.35 0.17
C ALA A 93 0.05 1.90 -0.16
N ALA A 94 -1.00 1.07 -0.07
CA ALA A 94 -2.38 1.50 -0.26
C ALA A 94 -2.89 2.38 0.90
N LEU A 95 -2.48 2.14 2.15
CA LEU A 95 -2.85 2.95 3.32
C LEU A 95 -2.20 4.33 3.29
N GLU A 96 -0.92 4.42 2.93
CA GLU A 96 -0.24 5.70 2.69
C GLU A 96 -0.89 6.47 1.52
N LYS A 97 -1.29 5.75 0.47
CA LYS A 97 -2.06 6.27 -0.68
C LYS A 97 -3.53 6.58 -0.36
N ARG A 98 -4.08 6.17 0.79
CA ARG A 98 -5.49 6.37 1.15
C ARG A 98 -5.69 7.45 2.20
N GLN A 99 -4.67 8.22 2.55
CA GLN A 99 -4.89 9.44 3.33
C GLN A 99 -5.86 10.33 2.57
N ALA A 100 -7.08 10.45 3.08
CA ALA A 100 -8.14 11.22 2.45
C ALA A 100 -7.92 12.70 2.75
N ALA A 101 -7.83 13.50 1.69
CA ALA A 101 -7.99 14.93 1.81
C ALA A 101 -9.49 15.20 1.97
N ASN A 102 -9.91 15.87 3.04
CA ASN A 102 -11.29 16.38 3.19
C ASN A 102 -11.55 17.51 2.17
N ILE A 103 -11.52 17.18 0.88
CA ILE A 103 -11.68 18.02 -0.29
C ILE A 103 -12.57 17.27 -1.28
N GLY A 104 -13.44 18.00 -1.93
CA GLY A 104 -14.34 17.46 -2.95
C GLY A 104 -13.86 17.94 -4.30
N ILE A 105 -13.78 17.03 -5.27
CA ILE A 105 -13.39 17.37 -6.64
C ILE A 105 -14.49 16.90 -7.57
N GLY A 106 -15.10 17.85 -8.28
CA GLY A 106 -16.10 17.62 -9.30
C GLY A 106 -15.53 17.83 -10.69
N MET A 107 -15.81 16.94 -11.63
CA MET A 107 -15.44 17.06 -13.03
C MET A 107 -16.70 17.03 -13.89
N PHE A 108 -16.79 17.89 -14.91
CA PHE A 108 -18.01 18.06 -15.71
C PHE A 108 -17.73 18.07 -17.20
N SER A 109 -18.59 17.43 -18.00
CA SER A 109 -18.36 17.29 -19.45
C SER A 109 -19.05 18.35 -20.33
N GLN A 110 -20.12 19.00 -19.88
CA GLN A 110 -20.84 20.00 -20.67
C GLN A 110 -21.55 21.02 -19.77
N ASP A 111 -21.91 22.17 -20.34
CA ASP A 111 -22.80 23.12 -19.70
C ASP A 111 -24.19 22.47 -19.54
N TRP A 112 -24.71 22.45 -18.32
CA TRP A 112 -26.00 21.88 -17.91
C TRP A 112 -26.05 20.33 -17.87
N CYS A 113 -25.85 19.77 -16.67
CA CYS A 113 -26.25 18.39 -16.35
C CYS A 113 -27.79 18.29 -16.36
N LYS A 114 -28.43 18.16 -17.53
CA LYS A 114 -29.89 17.98 -17.60
C LYS A 114 -30.31 16.69 -16.89
N SER A 115 -31.16 16.83 -15.88
CA SER A 115 -31.81 15.72 -15.17
C SER A 115 -32.73 14.92 -16.09
N HIS A 116 -32.40 13.65 -16.28
CA HIS A 116 -33.28 12.51 -16.60
C HIS A 116 -34.25 12.51 -17.80
N PHE A 117 -34.48 13.59 -18.55
CA PHE A 117 -35.41 13.58 -19.69
C PHE A 117 -35.01 14.60 -20.78
N ASP A 118 -33.86 14.43 -21.43
CA ASP A 118 -33.62 14.87 -22.82
C ASP A 118 -32.19 14.52 -23.27
N THR A 119 -32.03 14.24 -24.55
CA THR A 119 -30.90 13.57 -25.23
C THR A 119 -29.61 14.39 -25.38
N GLY A 120 -29.31 15.29 -24.44
CA GLY A 120 -28.04 16.03 -24.34
C GLY A 120 -27.52 15.99 -22.92
N GLN A 121 -26.89 14.89 -22.51
CA GLN A 121 -26.55 14.62 -21.12
C GLN A 121 -25.11 15.06 -20.80
N GLY A 122 -24.96 16.26 -20.24
CA GLY A 122 -23.74 16.62 -19.51
C GLY A 122 -23.52 15.63 -18.36
N LYS A 123 -22.32 15.06 -18.28
CA LYS A 123 -21.93 14.09 -17.26
C LYS A 123 -21.12 14.78 -16.16
N ALA A 124 -21.25 14.28 -14.95
CA ALA A 124 -20.47 14.71 -13.81
C ALA A 124 -19.81 13.50 -13.14
N ALA A 125 -18.55 13.66 -12.74
CA ALA A 125 -17.88 12.75 -11.82
C ALA A 125 -17.56 13.52 -10.54
N TRP A 126 -17.90 12.93 -9.39
CA TRP A 126 -17.71 13.58 -8.10
C TRP A 126 -16.91 12.67 -7.16
N PHE A 127 -15.91 13.25 -6.53
CA PHE A 127 -14.99 12.57 -5.63
C PHE A 127 -15.00 13.27 -4.28
N ASP A 128 -15.75 12.72 -3.33
CA ASP A 128 -15.70 13.15 -1.94
C ASP A 128 -14.48 12.53 -1.25
N ASN A 129 -13.83 13.30 -0.38
CA ASN A 129 -12.67 12.84 0.40
C ASN A 129 -11.54 12.29 -0.48
N ALA A 130 -11.13 13.07 -1.49
CA ALA A 130 -10.13 12.64 -2.46
C ALA A 130 -8.83 12.17 -1.79
N GLY A 131 -8.39 10.94 -2.08
CA GLY A 131 -7.14 10.39 -1.56
C GLY A 131 -5.91 11.09 -2.13
N TYR A 132 -4.87 11.27 -1.30
CA TYR A 132 -3.56 11.72 -1.74
C TYR A 132 -2.82 10.62 -2.50
N ASN A 133 -1.98 11.01 -3.45
CA ASN A 133 -1.04 10.14 -4.13
C ASN A 133 -1.71 8.97 -4.89
N ILE A 134 -2.98 9.13 -5.28
CA ILE A 134 -3.72 8.21 -6.17
C ILE A 134 -4.32 8.94 -7.37
N HIS A 135 -4.48 8.20 -8.46
CA HIS A 135 -5.24 8.64 -9.63
C HIS A 135 -6.74 8.45 -9.43
N HIS A 136 -7.48 9.54 -9.49
CA HIS A 136 -8.93 9.55 -9.53
C HIS A 136 -9.36 9.62 -10.98
N ILE A 137 -10.15 8.63 -11.43
CA ILE A 137 -10.41 8.39 -12.84
C ILE A 137 -11.90 8.59 -13.16
N SER A 138 -12.16 9.33 -14.22
CA SER A 138 -13.43 9.33 -14.93
C SER A 138 -13.27 8.66 -16.29
N HIS A 139 -14.20 7.75 -16.61
CA HIS A 139 -14.24 7.08 -17.91
C HIS A 139 -14.84 7.96 -19.01
N ASP A 140 -15.30 9.16 -18.65
CA ASP A 140 -15.84 10.15 -19.55
C ASP A 140 -14.86 11.30 -19.73
N ASN A 141 -14.91 11.91 -20.91
CA ASN A 141 -14.13 13.08 -21.24
C ASN A 141 -14.74 14.31 -20.56
N MET A 142 -14.05 14.85 -19.56
CA MET A 142 -14.48 16.03 -18.81
C MET A 142 -13.81 17.29 -19.34
N PHE A 143 -14.45 18.44 -19.19
CA PHE A 143 -14.03 19.72 -19.77
C PHE A 143 -13.80 20.80 -18.70
N SER A 144 -14.36 20.62 -17.51
CA SER A 144 -14.16 21.53 -16.37
C SER A 144 -14.00 20.77 -15.06
N VAL A 145 -13.36 21.43 -14.09
CA VAL A 145 -13.14 20.90 -12.74
C VAL A 145 -13.53 21.96 -11.72
N GLY A 146 -14.21 21.54 -10.66
CA GLY A 146 -14.52 22.34 -9.49
C GLY A 146 -13.94 21.71 -8.23
N ILE A 147 -13.50 22.54 -7.31
CA ILE A 147 -13.06 22.13 -5.97
C ILE A 147 -14.12 22.58 -4.96
N SER A 148 -14.49 21.71 -4.02
CA SER A 148 -15.48 21.95 -2.98
C SER A 148 -14.96 21.56 -1.59
N TYR A 149 -15.69 21.98 -0.55
CA TYR A 149 -15.39 21.89 0.89
C TYR A 149 -14.19 22.71 1.37
N ARG A 150 -13.08 22.77 0.63
CA ARG A 150 -11.91 23.62 0.95
C ARG A 150 -11.01 23.85 -0.27
N GLY A 151 -10.12 24.84 -0.19
CA GLY A 151 -9.03 25.01 -1.16
C GLY A 151 -7.84 24.07 -0.93
N LEU A 152 -6.89 24.10 -1.86
CA LEU A 152 -5.60 23.42 -1.74
C LEU A 152 -4.72 24.11 -0.67
N ARG A 153 -3.99 23.32 0.12
CA ARG A 153 -2.97 23.82 1.06
C ARG A 153 -1.67 24.15 0.33
N SER A 154 -0.78 24.88 1.00
CA SER A 154 0.52 25.27 0.46
C SER A 154 1.42 24.11 0.05
N ASN A 155 1.23 22.93 0.66
CA ASN A 155 1.95 21.70 0.34
C ASN A 155 1.14 20.72 -0.52
N GLU A 156 -0.03 21.13 -1.01
CA GLU A 156 -0.87 20.31 -1.88
C GLU A 156 -0.77 20.76 -3.33
N GLN A 157 -0.79 19.80 -4.25
CA GLN A 157 -0.81 20.06 -5.69
C GLN A 157 -1.88 19.19 -6.34
N LEU A 158 -2.66 19.77 -7.24
CA LEU A 158 -3.65 19.06 -8.03
C LEU A 158 -3.24 19.10 -9.50
N ASP A 159 -2.88 17.94 -10.03
CA ASP A 159 -2.55 17.77 -11.44
C ASP A 159 -3.67 17.05 -12.18
N PHE A 160 -3.85 17.38 -13.44
CA PHE A 160 -4.84 16.78 -14.32
C PHE A 160 -4.15 15.97 -15.39
N SER A 161 -4.82 14.92 -15.85
CA SER A 161 -4.34 14.07 -16.95
C SER A 161 -5.48 13.73 -17.90
N LYS A 162 -5.09 13.45 -19.14
CA LYS A 162 -5.98 13.02 -20.21
C LYS A 162 -5.65 11.62 -20.68
N PHE A 163 -6.62 11.01 -21.36
CA PHE A 163 -6.40 9.74 -22.04
C PHE A 163 -5.28 9.84 -23.08
N ALA A 164 -4.30 8.95 -22.98
CA ALA A 164 -3.23 8.76 -23.96
C ALA A 164 -2.73 7.31 -23.90
N ASN A 165 -2.35 6.73 -25.04
CA ASN A 165 -1.74 5.39 -25.11
C ASN A 165 -2.53 4.28 -24.38
N ASN A 166 -3.87 4.31 -24.44
CA ASN A 166 -4.74 3.38 -23.72
C ASN A 166 -4.70 3.49 -22.18
N ASP A 167 -4.21 4.61 -21.66
CA ASP A 167 -4.21 4.97 -20.23
C ASP A 167 -5.04 6.24 -20.03
N LEU A 168 -6.05 6.19 -19.16
CA LEU A 168 -6.91 7.33 -18.79
C LEU A 168 -6.14 8.46 -18.08
N CYS A 169 -4.94 8.17 -17.55
CA CYS A 169 -4.04 9.15 -16.95
C CYS A 169 -2.75 9.37 -17.76
N GLY A 170 -2.69 8.86 -19.01
CA GLY A 170 -1.44 8.67 -19.75
C GLY A 170 -0.68 9.94 -20.19
N ASN A 171 -1.28 11.13 -20.08
CA ASN A 171 -0.58 12.39 -20.35
C ASN A 171 -1.03 13.49 -19.40
N THR A 172 -0.09 14.09 -18.66
CA THR A 172 -0.34 15.21 -17.76
C THR A 172 -0.74 16.45 -18.55
N SER A 173 -1.89 17.02 -18.20
CA SER A 173 -2.32 18.34 -18.64
C SER A 173 -2.00 19.37 -17.55
N SER A 174 -1.20 20.38 -17.93
CA SER A 174 -1.00 21.63 -17.19
C SER A 174 -2.35 22.37 -17.00
N PRO A 175 -2.43 23.39 -16.11
CA PRO A 175 -3.71 23.90 -15.61
C PRO A 175 -4.64 24.36 -16.74
N LEU A 176 -5.95 24.19 -16.50
CA LEU A 176 -7.09 24.49 -17.38
C LEU A 176 -6.88 25.77 -18.21
N ASP A 177 -6.22 25.64 -19.34
CA ASP A 177 -6.00 26.72 -20.28
C ASP A 177 -7.28 26.97 -21.07
N LYS A 178 -7.43 28.14 -21.71
CA LYS A 178 -8.67 28.57 -22.41
C LYS A 178 -9.17 27.64 -23.53
N THR A 179 -8.42 26.60 -23.88
CA THR A 179 -8.82 25.57 -24.82
C THR A 179 -9.46 24.39 -24.09
N PRO A 180 -10.63 23.88 -24.51
CA PRO A 180 -11.24 22.70 -23.91
C PRO A 180 -10.27 21.52 -24.02
N ARG A 181 -9.60 21.16 -22.93
CA ARG A 181 -8.74 19.99 -22.85
C ARG A 181 -9.51 18.91 -22.10
N LEU A 182 -9.65 17.76 -22.73
CA LEU A 182 -10.32 16.61 -22.13
C LEU A 182 -9.53 16.16 -20.91
N ILE A 183 -10.20 16.03 -19.76
CA ILE A 183 -9.66 15.53 -18.51
C ILE A 183 -10.36 14.22 -18.21
N ASN A 184 -9.59 13.17 -18.01
CA ASN A 184 -10.10 11.85 -17.61
C ASN A 184 -9.60 11.47 -16.23
N CYS A 185 -8.60 12.18 -15.71
CA CYS A 185 -7.92 11.78 -14.48
C CYS A 185 -7.40 13.01 -13.74
N PHE A 186 -7.37 12.95 -12.41
CA PHE A 186 -6.63 13.89 -11.59
C PHE A 186 -5.80 13.18 -10.53
N HIS A 187 -4.76 13.85 -10.06
CA HIS A 187 -3.87 13.37 -9.02
C HIS A 187 -3.67 14.48 -7.98
N LEU A 188 -4.05 14.20 -6.74
CA LEU A 188 -3.83 15.10 -5.61
C LEU A 188 -2.57 14.66 -4.87
N PHE A 189 -1.55 15.50 -4.85
CA PHE A 189 -0.29 15.26 -4.14
C PHE A 189 -0.26 15.99 -2.80
N GLN A 190 0.44 15.39 -1.85
CA GLN A 190 0.92 16.05 -0.65
C GLN A 190 2.45 16.04 -0.69
N ARG A 191 3.04 17.22 -0.90
CA ARG A 191 4.48 17.44 -0.88
C ARG A 191 4.99 17.65 0.55
#